data_AF-A0A4D4LT78-F1
#
_entry.id   AF-A0A4D4LT78-F1
#
_cell.length_a   1.000
_cell.length_b   1.000
_cell.length_c   1.000
_cell.angle_alpha   90.00
_cell.angle_beta   90.00
_cell.angle_gamma   90.00
#
_symmetry.space_group_name_H-M   'P 1'
#
loop_
_entity.id
_entity.type
_entity.pdbx_description
1 polymer ?
#
loop_
_entity_poly.entity_id
_entity_poly.type
_entity_poly.pdbx_seq_one_letter_code
_entity_poly.pdbx_strand_id
1 'polypeptide(L)'
;MPNQITRAAAALVLLTSALGGVSVVGATAANAAGTCDRAKNYQHAFVPASESGVDCQLALGNRGDGVLALQRTLRRCYGSTIVADGIFGPSTRDALKYAQHQAGTQDDGVYGPNTRRAIKHRPSSWPYGCQRVR
;
A
#
# COMPACT_ATOMS: atom_id res chain seq x y z
N MET A 1 -7.35 -25.48 -53.92
CA MET A 1 -6.92 -24.16 -53.45
C MET A 1 -7.40 -23.10 -54.43
N PRO A 2 -8.47 -22.36 -54.13
CA PRO A 2 -8.78 -21.11 -54.80
C PRO A 2 -8.15 -19.94 -54.02
N ASN A 3 -7.31 -19.18 -54.72
CA ASN A 3 -6.97 -17.80 -54.42
C ASN A 3 -8.16 -16.90 -54.80
N GLN A 4 -8.22 -15.66 -54.28
CA GLN A 4 -8.69 -14.42 -54.94
C GLN A 4 -9.58 -13.46 -54.06
N ILE A 5 -9.02 -12.26 -53.84
CA ILE A 5 -9.57 -10.91 -54.15
C ILE A 5 -10.46 -10.15 -53.11
N THR A 6 -9.99 -8.91 -52.89
CA THR A 6 -10.71 -7.61 -52.71
C THR A 6 -11.31 -7.17 -51.37
N ARG A 7 -10.67 -6.10 -50.86
CA ARG A 7 -11.18 -4.73 -50.70
C ARG A 7 -12.62 -4.52 -50.19
N ALA A 8 -12.65 -3.87 -49.04
CA ALA A 8 -13.34 -2.60 -48.76
C ALA A 8 -14.83 -2.59 -48.36
N ALA A 9 -15.05 -1.68 -47.41
CA ALA A 9 -16.19 -0.81 -47.19
C ALA A 9 -17.31 -1.27 -46.24
N ALA A 10 -17.40 -0.47 -45.18
CA ALA A 10 -18.42 -0.35 -44.15
C ALA A 10 -19.86 -0.17 -44.65
N ALA A 11 -20.83 -0.61 -43.83
CA ALA A 11 -22.14 0.00 -43.54
C ALA A 11 -22.99 -1.02 -42.75
N LEU A 12 -23.99 -0.74 -41.91
CA LEU A 12 -24.43 0.39 -41.06
C LEU A 12 -25.68 -0.18 -40.30
N VAL A 13 -25.92 0.23 -39.04
CA VAL A 13 -27.21 0.15 -38.26
C VAL A 13 -27.74 -1.28 -37.89
N LEU A 14 -28.36 -1.63 -36.73
CA LEU A 14 -29.32 -0.99 -35.82
C LEU A 14 -29.24 -1.50 -34.37
N LEU A 15 -29.62 -0.60 -33.45
CA LEU A 15 -29.82 -0.75 -32.01
C LEU A 15 -30.90 -1.79 -31.65
N THR A 16 -30.64 -2.62 -30.63
CA THR A 16 -31.69 -3.10 -29.70
C THR A 16 -31.16 -3.07 -28.27
N SER A 17 -31.95 -2.48 -27.39
CA SER A 17 -31.70 -2.22 -25.96
C SER A 17 -32.24 -3.36 -25.10
N ALA A 18 -31.44 -3.87 -24.15
CA ALA A 18 -31.96 -4.61 -22.99
C ALA A 18 -30.96 -4.65 -21.83
N LEU A 19 -31.32 -3.93 -20.76
CA LEU A 19 -31.00 -4.10 -19.33
C LEU A 19 -29.85 -5.04 -18.95
N GLY A 20 -28.72 -4.43 -18.55
CA GLY A 20 -27.62 -5.12 -17.90
C GLY A 20 -26.47 -4.16 -17.69
N GLY A 21 -26.62 -3.24 -16.74
CA GLY A 21 -25.62 -2.23 -16.42
C GLY A 21 -24.31 -2.88 -15.96
N VAL A 22 -23.38 -3.08 -16.88
CA VAL A 22 -21.97 -3.16 -16.51
C VAL A 22 -21.50 -1.72 -16.45
N SER A 23 -21.72 -1.10 -15.29
CA SER A 23 -20.89 0.02 -14.89
C SER A 23 -19.46 -0.51 -14.88
N VAL A 24 -18.71 -0.28 -15.95
CA VAL A 24 -17.26 -0.17 -15.86
C VAL A 24 -17.02 1.04 -14.98
N VAL A 25 -17.20 0.88 -13.67
CA VAL A 25 -16.55 1.74 -12.71
C VAL A 25 -15.09 1.52 -13.02
N GLY A 26 -14.52 2.45 -13.80
CA GLY A 26 -13.09 2.46 -14.04
C GLY A 26 -12.47 2.36 -12.66
N ALA A 27 -11.76 1.26 -12.40
CA ALA A 27 -10.90 1.18 -11.25
C ALA A 27 -10.01 2.40 -11.38
N THR A 28 -10.31 3.45 -10.60
CA THR A 28 -9.41 4.58 -10.46
C THR A 28 -8.10 3.92 -10.09
N ALA A 29 -7.08 4.09 -10.94
CA ALA A 29 -5.80 3.50 -10.70
C ALA A 29 -5.45 3.82 -9.25
N ALA A 30 -5.46 2.80 -8.38
CA ALA A 30 -4.74 2.89 -7.14
C ALA A 30 -3.36 3.29 -7.64
N ASN A 31 -2.99 4.56 -7.44
CA ASN A 31 -1.67 5.05 -7.82
C ASN A 31 -0.73 3.94 -7.42
N ALA A 32 0.00 3.38 -8.39
CA ALA A 32 0.88 2.25 -8.19
C ALA A 32 2.00 2.75 -7.27
N ALA A 33 1.64 2.92 -6.00
CA ALA A 33 2.47 3.45 -4.97
C ALA A 33 3.58 2.43 -4.89
N GLY A 34 4.79 2.87 -5.25
CA GLY A 34 5.94 1.99 -5.28
C GLY A 34 6.08 1.27 -3.94
N THR A 35 6.75 0.13 -3.94
CA THR A 35 7.04 -0.57 -2.70
C THR A 35 7.94 0.30 -1.80
N CYS A 36 7.66 0.35 -0.50
CA CYS A 36 8.56 1.01 0.45
C CYS A 36 9.81 0.15 0.68
N ASP A 37 10.79 0.21 -0.22
CA ASP A 37 12.03 -0.58 -0.15
C ASP A 37 12.99 -0.10 0.94
N ARG A 38 12.84 1.14 1.41
CA ARG A 38 13.76 1.81 2.35
C ARG A 38 13.07 2.47 3.53
N ALA A 39 13.88 2.99 4.45
CA ALA A 39 13.43 3.80 5.58
C ALA A 39 13.96 5.23 5.44
N LYS A 40 13.11 6.22 5.73
CA LYS A 40 13.52 7.64 5.81
C LYS A 40 13.20 8.19 7.20
N ASN A 41 14.01 9.15 7.65
CA ASN A 41 13.62 10.01 8.76
C ASN A 41 12.71 11.11 8.20
N TYR A 42 11.44 11.06 8.57
CA TYR A 42 10.41 11.99 8.12
C TYR A 42 9.67 12.53 9.32
N GLN A 43 9.60 13.86 9.46
CA GLN A 43 8.96 14.54 10.60
C GLN A 43 9.42 13.96 11.96
N HIS A 44 10.73 13.77 12.14
CA HIS A 44 11.36 13.22 13.34
C HIS A 44 10.97 11.77 13.69
N ALA A 45 10.50 10.99 12.72
CA ALA A 45 10.22 9.57 12.90
C ALA A 45 10.76 8.73 11.74
N PHE A 46 11.12 7.49 12.05
CA PHE A 46 11.51 6.53 11.02
C PHE A 46 10.27 5.91 10.39
N VAL A 47 10.08 6.15 9.10
CA VAL A 47 8.94 5.63 8.32
C VAL A 47 9.42 4.78 7.15
N PRO A 48 8.64 3.75 6.75
CA PRO A 48 8.76 3.14 5.43
C PRO A 48 8.63 4.20 4.33
N ALA A 49 9.53 4.13 3.35
CA ALA A 49 9.65 5.06 2.25
C ALA A 49 10.14 4.35 0.99
N SER A 50 10.00 5.02 -0.16
CA SER A 50 10.67 4.69 -1.42
C SER A 50 11.69 5.78 -1.76
N GLU A 51 12.38 5.63 -2.89
CA GLU A 51 13.15 6.73 -3.48
C GLU A 51 12.30 7.99 -3.67
N SER A 52 11.12 7.83 -4.26
CA SER A 52 10.21 8.92 -4.63
C SER A 52 9.51 9.61 -3.47
N GLY A 53 9.47 9.03 -2.27
CA GLY A 53 8.84 9.68 -1.12
C GLY A 53 8.42 8.73 -0.01
N VAL A 54 7.44 9.17 0.78
CA VAL A 54 6.84 8.40 1.88
C VAL A 54 5.43 7.87 1.55
N ASP A 55 4.93 8.16 0.35
CA ASP A 55 3.66 7.67 -0.16
C ASP A 55 3.89 6.42 -1.02
N CYS A 56 4.21 5.33 -0.34
CA CYS A 56 4.54 4.01 -0.88
C CYS A 56 3.73 2.94 -0.13
N GLN A 57 3.81 1.68 -0.56
CA GLN A 57 3.10 0.57 0.09
C GLN A 57 4.00 -0.55 0.60
N LEU A 58 3.57 -1.20 1.67
CA LEU A 58 4.04 -2.52 2.11
C LEU A 58 2.86 -3.47 2.33
N ALA A 59 3.02 -4.69 1.85
CA ALA A 59 2.11 -5.80 2.05
C ALA A 59 2.90 -7.12 2.17
N LEU A 60 2.17 -8.21 2.37
CA LEU A 60 2.73 -9.56 2.49
C LEU A 60 3.71 -9.86 1.34
N GLY A 61 4.90 -10.37 1.71
CA GLY A 61 5.96 -10.73 0.76
C GLY A 61 6.97 -9.61 0.49
N ASN A 62 6.66 -8.35 0.80
CA ASN A 62 7.66 -7.27 0.71
C ASN A 62 8.81 -7.48 1.69
N ARG A 63 9.98 -6.96 1.34
CA ARG A 63 11.21 -7.08 2.12
C ARG A 63 12.02 -5.79 2.06
N GLY A 64 12.92 -5.61 3.02
CA GLY A 64 13.90 -4.52 3.03
C GLY A 64 13.76 -3.58 4.23
N ASP A 65 14.48 -2.47 4.16
CA ASP A 65 14.61 -1.54 5.28
C ASP A 65 13.30 -0.84 5.64
N GLY A 66 12.40 -0.66 4.67
CA GLY A 66 11.05 -0.16 4.93
C GLY A 66 10.25 -1.10 5.84
N VAL A 67 10.31 -2.41 5.58
CA VAL A 67 9.67 -3.41 6.44
C VAL A 67 10.31 -3.43 7.82
N LEU A 68 11.64 -3.36 7.87
CA LEU A 68 12.38 -3.35 9.14
C LEU A 68 12.02 -2.14 10.00
N ALA A 69 11.86 -0.96 9.38
CA ALA A 69 11.38 0.24 10.05
C ALA A 69 9.96 0.05 10.61
N LEU A 70 9.05 -0.52 9.82
CA LEU A 70 7.69 -0.83 10.27
C LEU A 70 7.70 -1.77 11.46
N GLN A 71 8.41 -2.90 11.39
CA GLN A 71 8.49 -3.88 12.47
C GLN A 71 9.03 -3.27 13.77
N ARG A 72 10.06 -2.42 13.69
CA ARG A 72 10.59 -1.67 14.85
C ARG A 72 9.57 -0.70 15.43
N THR A 73 8.78 -0.04 14.58
CA THR A 73 7.65 0.80 15.01
C THR A 73 6.58 -0.04 15.72
N LEU A 74 6.18 -1.18 15.16
CA LEU A 74 5.16 -2.07 15.76
C LEU A 74 5.59 -2.58 17.14
N ARG A 75 6.88 -2.95 17.29
CA ARG A 75 7.45 -3.32 18.60
C ARG A 75 7.42 -2.16 19.59
N ARG A 76 7.99 -1.01 19.21
CA ARG A 76 8.22 0.13 20.13
C ARG A 76 6.94 0.85 20.51
N CYS A 77 6.03 1.06 19.55
CA CYS A 77 4.87 1.94 19.70
C CYS A 77 3.57 1.20 19.97
N TYR A 78 3.53 -0.10 19.69
CA TYR A 78 2.34 -0.95 19.81
C TYR A 78 2.58 -2.23 20.63
N GLY A 79 3.78 -2.44 21.17
CA GLY A 79 4.07 -3.56 22.07
C GLY A 79 4.10 -4.94 21.40
N SER A 80 4.24 -4.99 20.07
CA SER A 80 4.31 -6.25 19.34
C SER A 80 5.61 -7.01 19.64
N THR A 81 5.54 -8.35 19.68
CA THR A 81 6.69 -9.24 19.94
C THR A 81 7.24 -9.92 18.68
N ILE A 82 6.78 -9.53 17.49
CA ILE A 82 7.22 -10.08 16.18
C ILE A 82 8.72 -9.93 15.98
N VAL A 83 9.34 -10.72 15.09
CA VAL A 83 10.74 -10.52 14.66
C VAL A 83 10.88 -9.26 13.80
N ALA A 84 11.98 -8.51 13.95
CA ALA A 84 12.33 -7.38 13.09
C ALA A 84 13.46 -7.80 12.16
N ASP A 85 13.09 -8.55 11.12
CA ASP A 85 13.97 -9.21 10.14
C ASP A 85 13.92 -8.55 8.75
N GLY A 86 13.08 -7.53 8.58
CA GLY A 86 12.86 -6.89 7.29
C GLY A 86 12.03 -7.73 6.31
N ILE A 87 11.30 -8.74 6.78
CA ILE A 87 10.41 -9.58 5.96
C ILE A 87 8.95 -9.36 6.37
N PHE A 88 8.11 -8.96 5.41
CA PHE A 88 6.70 -8.75 5.66
C PHE A 88 5.97 -10.08 5.57
N GLY A 89 6.07 -10.88 6.64
CA GLY A 89 5.34 -12.14 6.81
C GLY A 89 3.97 -11.97 7.48
N PRO A 90 3.26 -13.09 7.72
CA PRO A 90 1.94 -13.09 8.38
C PRO A 90 1.96 -12.39 9.75
N SER A 91 3.00 -12.62 10.57
CA SER A 91 3.12 -11.98 11.88
C SER A 91 3.23 -10.44 11.77
N THR A 92 3.98 -9.93 10.77
CA THR A 92 4.07 -8.48 10.51
C THR A 92 2.72 -7.92 10.08
N ARG A 93 1.99 -8.63 9.21
CA ARG A 93 0.64 -8.26 8.79
C ARG A 93 -0.31 -8.15 9.98
N ASP A 94 -0.36 -9.18 10.82
CA ASP A 94 -1.32 -9.24 11.93
C ASP A 94 -0.98 -8.18 13.01
N ALA A 95 0.30 -7.93 13.26
CA ALA A 95 0.74 -6.81 14.10
C ALA A 95 0.38 -5.44 13.51
N LEU A 96 0.44 -5.29 12.17
CA LEU A 96 0.00 -4.07 11.51
C LEU A 96 -1.52 -3.87 11.64
N LYS A 97 -2.32 -4.91 11.46
CA LYS A 97 -3.79 -4.85 11.67
C LYS A 97 -4.12 -4.36 13.07
N TYR A 98 -3.42 -4.88 14.09
CA TYR A 98 -3.58 -4.40 15.47
C TYR A 98 -3.24 -2.90 15.59
N ALA A 99 -2.12 -2.45 15.03
CA ALA A 99 -1.75 -1.04 15.07
C ALA A 99 -2.73 -0.12 14.31
N GLN A 100 -3.27 -0.59 13.18
CA GLN A 100 -4.30 0.09 12.40
C GLN A 100 -5.60 0.23 13.19
N HIS A 101 -6.05 -0.84 13.84
CA HIS A 101 -7.20 -0.84 14.73
C HIS A 101 -7.02 0.17 15.87
N GLN A 102 -5.88 0.13 16.57
CA GLN A 102 -5.54 1.09 17.64
C GLN A 102 -5.45 2.55 17.14
N ALA A 103 -5.14 2.76 15.87
CA ALA A 103 -5.04 4.08 15.25
C ALA A 103 -6.36 4.62 14.69
N GLY A 104 -7.41 3.79 14.64
CA GLY A 104 -8.72 4.13 14.08
C GLY A 104 -8.72 4.24 12.55
N THR A 105 -7.90 3.44 11.86
CA THR A 105 -7.92 3.32 10.39
C THR A 105 -8.33 1.90 9.98
N GLN A 106 -8.64 1.71 8.70
CA GLN A 106 -8.90 0.38 8.14
C GLN A 106 -7.75 -0.58 8.47
N ASP A 107 -8.11 -1.74 9.02
CA ASP A 107 -7.21 -2.79 9.49
C ASP A 107 -7.01 -3.87 8.43
N ASP A 108 -6.69 -3.45 7.21
CA ASP A 108 -6.47 -4.32 6.05
C ASP A 108 -5.13 -5.07 6.09
N GLY A 109 -4.23 -4.72 7.01
CA GLY A 109 -2.89 -5.29 7.09
C GLY A 109 -1.95 -4.81 5.99
N VAL A 110 -2.28 -3.70 5.32
CA VAL A 110 -1.48 -3.05 4.29
C VAL A 110 -0.98 -1.70 4.81
N TYR A 111 0.32 -1.49 4.72
CA TYR A 111 0.90 -0.18 4.99
C TYR A 111 0.78 0.66 3.72
N GLY A 112 0.06 1.77 3.77
CA GLY A 112 0.00 2.77 2.70
C GLY A 112 -0.07 4.19 3.27
N PRO A 113 -0.29 5.21 2.43
CA PRO A 113 -0.34 6.61 2.88
C PRO A 113 -1.34 6.86 4.02
N ASN A 114 -2.50 6.22 3.99
CA ASN A 114 -3.50 6.32 5.06
C ASN A 114 -2.96 5.73 6.37
N THR A 115 -2.41 4.52 6.31
CA THR A 115 -1.76 3.86 7.46
C THR A 115 -0.59 4.68 8.00
N ARG A 116 0.28 5.22 7.13
CA ARG A 116 1.40 6.11 7.50
C ARG A 116 0.92 7.27 8.37
N ARG A 117 -0.13 7.98 7.94
CA ARG A 117 -0.66 9.15 8.66
C ARG A 117 -1.44 8.76 9.92
N ALA A 118 -1.97 7.54 9.95
CA ALA A 118 -2.77 7.06 11.05
C ALA A 118 -1.94 6.51 12.21
N ILE A 119 -0.95 5.67 11.94
CA ILE A 119 -0.21 5.01 13.02
C ILE A 119 0.85 5.94 13.64
N LYS A 120 1.24 5.62 14.87
CA LYS A 120 2.43 6.21 15.50
C LYS A 120 3.68 5.54 14.96
N HIS A 121 4.75 6.31 14.82
CA HIS A 121 6.05 5.84 14.33
C HIS A 121 7.13 5.97 15.39
N ARG A 122 8.15 5.12 15.28
CA ARG A 122 9.32 5.19 16.14
C ARG A 122 10.06 6.52 15.94
N PRO A 123 10.34 7.28 17.01
CA PRO A 123 11.04 8.55 16.93
C PRO A 123 12.48 8.38 16.43
N SER A 124 13.01 9.41 15.76
CA SER A 124 14.39 9.42 15.29
C SER A 124 15.41 9.85 16.34
N SER A 125 14.98 10.57 17.38
CA SER A 125 15.82 11.12 18.44
C SER A 125 15.08 11.13 19.78
N TRP A 126 15.84 11.17 20.89
CA TRP A 126 15.31 11.44 22.22
C TRP A 126 15.11 12.95 22.42
N PRO A 127 14.14 13.42 23.24
CA PRO A 127 13.23 12.68 24.12
C PRO A 127 11.87 12.32 23.49
N TYR A 128 11.76 12.33 22.15
CA TYR A 128 10.46 12.15 21.50
C TYR A 128 9.86 10.77 21.77
N GLY A 129 8.55 10.76 22.03
CA GLY A 129 7.74 9.55 22.10
C GLY A 129 7.28 9.09 20.72
N CYS A 130 6.55 7.98 20.67
CA CYS A 130 5.90 7.52 19.43
C CYS A 130 4.85 8.54 18.96
N GLN A 131 4.97 9.01 17.73
CA GLN A 131 4.16 10.13 17.19
C GLN A 131 3.58 9.81 15.81
N ARG A 132 2.43 10.41 15.48
CA ARG A 132 1.83 10.33 14.14
C ARG A 132 2.52 11.37 13.23
N VAL A 133 2.78 11.01 11.98
CA VAL A 133 3.39 11.89 10.97
C VAL A 133 2.44 12.06 9.80
N ARG A 134 2.12 13.31 9.42
CA ARG A 134 1.12 13.60 8.38
C ARG A 134 1.77 13.97 7.06
#